data_AF-A0A3M0A180-F1
#
_entry.id   AF-A0A3M0A180-F1
#
_cell.length_a   1.000
_cell.length_b   1.000
_cell.length_c   1.000
_cell.angle_alpha   90.00
_cell.angle_beta   90.00
_cell.angle_gamma   90.00
#
_symmetry.space_group_name_H-M   'P 1'
#
loop_
_entity.id
_entity.type
_entity.pdbx_description
1 polymer ?
#
loop_
_entity_poly.entity_id
_entity_poly.type
_entity_poly.pdbx_seq_one_letter_code
_entity_poly.pdbx_strand_id
1 'polypeptide(L)'
;MVKSVTSLGRSGVADFVIQRLSAVILLAFFLYVGFVVLCTPELTYSAWSAAFAPTWVKVFSLLAILSLAGHAWIGWWAVLSDYVTERMMGGKATFLRLLLQLIGFIILVFYMVWSFQILWG
;
A
#
# COMPACT_ATOMS: atom_id res chain seq x y z
N MET A 1 13.32 -16.90 -18.09
CA MET A 1 12.33 -16.80 -17.00
C MET A 1 11.02 -16.29 -17.60
N VAL A 2 9.93 -17.04 -17.47
CA VAL A 2 8.60 -16.60 -17.94
C VAL A 2 8.10 -15.49 -17.01
N LYS A 3 7.67 -14.35 -17.56
CA LYS A 3 7.18 -13.21 -16.77
C LYS A 3 5.72 -13.42 -16.40
N SER A 4 5.38 -13.30 -15.12
CA SER A 4 3.98 -13.30 -14.69
C SER A 4 3.31 -11.99 -15.07
N VAL A 5 2.22 -12.07 -15.82
CA VAL A 5 1.45 -10.89 -16.30
C VAL A 5 0.80 -10.15 -15.12
N THR A 6 0.56 -10.85 -14.00
CA THR A 6 -0.09 -10.29 -12.81
C THR A 6 0.90 -9.73 -11.78
N SER A 7 2.21 -9.89 -11.98
CA SER A 7 3.24 -9.28 -11.14
C SER A 7 3.54 -7.83 -11.57
N LEU A 8 3.83 -6.94 -10.62
CA LEU A 8 4.08 -5.52 -10.90
C LEU A 8 5.44 -5.27 -11.55
N GLY A 9 6.54 -5.70 -10.90
CA GLY A 9 7.91 -5.42 -11.32
C GLY A 9 8.41 -6.31 -12.46
N ARG A 10 7.62 -7.32 -12.88
CA ARG A 10 7.90 -8.25 -13.99
C ARG A 10 9.22 -9.03 -13.84
N SER A 11 9.85 -8.96 -12.66
CA SER A 11 11.05 -9.68 -12.24
C SER A 11 11.16 -9.63 -10.71
N GLY A 12 11.67 -10.70 -10.09
CA GLY A 12 11.82 -10.75 -8.64
C GLY A 12 12.74 -9.67 -8.06
N VAL A 13 13.78 -9.25 -8.80
CA VAL A 13 14.69 -8.17 -8.36
C VAL A 13 13.96 -6.83 -8.31
N ALA A 14 13.14 -6.51 -9.32
CA ALA A 14 12.35 -5.28 -9.31
C ALA A 14 11.34 -5.27 -8.15
N ASP A 15 10.62 -6.38 -7.96
CA ASP A 15 9.66 -6.51 -6.86
C ASP A 15 10.34 -6.38 -5.48
N PHE A 16 11.54 -6.96 -5.32
CA PHE A 16 12.34 -6.83 -4.10
C PHE A 16 12.71 -5.38 -3.80
N VAL A 17 13.21 -4.63 -4.80
CA VAL A 17 13.57 -3.22 -4.63
C VAL A 17 12.35 -2.38 -4.26
N ILE A 18 11.23 -2.57 -4.96
CA ILE A 18 9.98 -1.86 -4.66
C ILE A 18 9.52 -2.15 -3.21
N GLN A 19 9.56 -3.42 -2.79
CA GLN A 19 9.20 -3.83 -1.43
C GLN A 19 10.06 -3.14 -0.36
N ARG A 20 11.38 -3.05 -0.56
CA ARG A 20 12.28 -2.44 0.43
C ARG A 20 12.19 -0.93 0.47
N LEU A 21 12.14 -0.27 -0.69
CA LEU A 21 11.99 1.17 -0.75
C LEU A 21 10.66 1.62 -0.13
N SER A 22 9.55 0.97 -0.52
CA SER A 22 8.24 1.26 0.04
C SER A 22 8.17 1.02 1.55
N ALA A 23 8.80 -0.06 2.06
CA ALA A 23 8.84 -0.35 3.49
C ALA A 23 9.52 0.78 4.30
N VAL A 24 10.63 1.34 3.80
CA VAL A 24 11.33 2.44 4.47
C VAL A 24 10.47 3.71 4.50
N ILE A 25 9.81 4.04 3.39
CA ILE A 25 8.90 5.19 3.31
C ILE A 25 7.73 5.02 4.28
N LEU A 26 7.11 3.84 4.31
CA LEU A 26 6.00 3.52 5.20
C LEU A 26 6.42 3.58 6.67
N LEU A 27 7.61 3.07 7.01
CA LEU A 27 8.16 3.16 8.36
C LEU A 27 8.35 4.63 8.77
N ALA A 28 8.96 5.45 7.91
CA ALA A 28 9.15 6.86 8.18
C ALA A 28 7.80 7.59 8.41
N PHE A 29 6.79 7.27 7.60
CA PHE A 29 5.45 7.85 7.75
C PHE A 29 4.77 7.40 9.04
N PHE A 30 4.88 6.12 9.39
CA PHE A 30 4.39 5.58 10.64
C PHE A 30 5.04 6.28 11.85
N LEU A 31 6.35 6.51 11.81
CA LEU A 31 7.08 7.24 12.85
C LEU A 31 6.63 8.69 12.95
N TYR A 32 6.36 9.36 11.83
CA TYR A 32 5.81 10.72 11.83
C TYR A 32 4.44 10.77 12.51
N VAL A 33 3.51 9.89 12.14
CA VAL A 33 2.18 9.83 12.77
C VAL A 33 2.31 9.48 14.25
N GLY A 34 3.18 8.54 14.60
CA GLY A 34 3.48 8.19 15.99
C GLY A 34 4.02 9.36 16.79
N PHE A 35 4.93 10.16 16.21
CA PHE A 35 5.43 11.39 16.83
C PHE A 35 4.31 12.40 17.07
N VAL A 36 3.44 12.64 16.08
CA VAL A 36 2.29 13.55 16.24
C VAL A 36 1.38 13.08 17.38
N VAL A 37 1.06 11.78 17.44
CA VAL A 37 0.17 11.23 18.47
C VAL A 37 0.82 11.26 19.86
N LEU A 38 2.11 10.92 19.98
CA LEU A 38 2.79 10.78 21.27
C LEU A 38 3.31 12.10 21.84
N CYS A 39 3.61 13.08 20.99
CA CYS A 39 4.19 14.37 21.38
C CYS A 39 3.18 15.53 21.38
N THR A 40 1.90 15.26 21.07
CA THR A 40 0.82 16.25 21.19
C THR A 40 0.03 16.00 22.47
N PRO A 41 0.17 16.83 23.52
CA PRO A 41 -0.44 16.58 24.84
C PRO A 41 -1.97 16.47 24.79
N GLU A 42 -2.62 17.29 23.95
CA GLU A 42 -4.05 17.24 23.69
C GLU A 42 -4.30 17.12 22.19
N LEU A 43 -4.65 15.92 21.73
CA LEU A 43 -4.91 15.63 20.32
C LEU A 43 -6.30 16.12 19.90
N THR A 44 -6.46 17.44 19.85
CA THR A 44 -7.68 18.10 19.38
C THR A 44 -7.74 18.11 17.86
N TYR A 45 -8.93 18.38 17.31
CA TYR A 45 -9.10 18.55 15.86
C TYR A 45 -8.19 19.63 15.27
N SER A 46 -8.04 20.77 15.96
CA SER A 46 -7.19 21.87 15.51
C SER A 46 -5.72 21.47 15.49
N ALA A 47 -5.24 20.76 16.53
CA ALA A 47 -3.86 20.25 16.59
C ALA A 47 -3.59 19.23 15.46
N TRP A 48 -4.51 18.30 15.23
CA TRP A 48 -4.41 17.34 14.13
C TRP A 48 -4.40 18.00 12.76
N SER A 49 -5.35 18.91 12.52
CA SER A 49 -5.46 19.64 11.26
C SER A 49 -4.18 20.47 11.00
N ALA A 50 -3.65 21.15 12.02
CA ALA A 50 -2.41 21.91 11.92
C ALA A 50 -1.20 21.02 11.63
N ALA A 51 -1.13 19.80 12.19
CA ALA A 51 -0.04 18.86 11.91
C ALA A 51 -0.04 18.36 10.45
N PHE A 52 -1.21 18.23 9.81
CA PHE A 52 -1.32 17.77 8.42
C PHE A 52 -1.49 18.89 7.38
N ALA A 53 -1.67 20.14 7.81
CA ALA A 53 -1.83 21.30 6.94
C ALA A 53 -0.62 21.61 6.03
N PRO A 54 0.65 21.51 6.49
CA PRO A 54 1.80 21.89 5.68
C PRO A 54 1.92 21.05 4.41
N THR A 55 2.26 21.69 3.28
CA THR A 55 2.36 21.03 1.97
C THR A 55 3.31 19.84 1.98
N TRP A 56 4.42 19.92 2.72
CA TRP A 56 5.38 18.81 2.79
C TRP A 56 4.76 17.56 3.46
N VAL A 57 3.86 17.72 4.43
CA VAL A 57 3.15 16.60 5.09
C VAL A 57 2.13 15.99 4.15
N LYS A 58 1.44 16.81 3.34
CA LYS A 58 0.53 16.33 2.29
C LYS A 58 1.27 15.52 1.24
N VAL A 59 2.41 16.01 0.76
CA VAL A 59 3.27 15.28 -0.17
C VAL A 59 3.80 13.99 0.46
N PHE A 60 4.22 14.03 1.73
CA PHE A 60 4.71 12.84 2.42
C PHE A 60 3.62 11.78 2.62
N SER A 61 2.41 12.21 2.98
CA SER A 61 1.22 11.34 3.06
C SER A 61 0.90 10.71 1.72
N LEU A 62 0.92 11.49 0.62
CA LEU A 62 0.70 10.95 -0.72
C LEU A 62 1.78 9.92 -1.10
N LEU A 63 3.05 10.20 -0.81
CA LEU A 63 4.16 9.29 -1.06
C LEU A 63 4.00 7.98 -0.25
N ALA A 64 3.52 8.07 0.99
CA ALA A 64 3.22 6.91 1.81
C ALA A 64 2.08 6.07 1.21
N ILE A 65 1.03 6.69 0.68
CA ILE A 65 -0.09 5.98 0.01
C ILE A 65 0.35 5.31 -1.30
N LEU A 66 1.20 5.96 -2.10
CA LEU A 66 1.78 5.34 -3.29
C LEU A 66 2.69 4.16 -2.93
N SER A 67 3.47 4.32 -1.85
CA SER A 67 4.32 3.25 -1.32
C SER A 67 3.48 2.07 -0.81
N LEU A 68 2.37 2.36 -0.11
CA LEU A 68 1.40 1.36 0.34
C LEU A 68 0.83 0.59 -0.85
N ALA A 69 0.44 1.28 -1.93
CA ALA A 69 -0.10 0.62 -3.13
C ALA A 69 0.91 -0.36 -3.74
N GLY A 70 2.17 0.04 -3.92
CA GLY A 70 3.21 -0.87 -4.42
C GLY A 70 3.52 -2.02 -3.47
N HIS A 71 3.67 -1.72 -2.17
CA HIS A 71 4.00 -2.69 -1.12
C HIS A 71 2.91 -3.75 -0.97
N ALA A 72 1.66 -3.30 -0.85
CA ALA A 72 0.50 -4.16 -0.68
C ALA A 72 0.24 -4.97 -1.94
N TRP A 73 0.37 -4.39 -3.15
CA TRP A 73 0.15 -5.15 -4.38
C TRP A 73 1.11 -6.34 -4.52
N ILE A 74 2.41 -6.12 -4.31
CA ILE A 74 3.41 -7.19 -4.41
C ILE A 74 3.19 -8.22 -3.29
N GLY A 75 2.95 -7.76 -2.05
CA GLY A 75 2.73 -8.67 -0.91
C GLY A 75 1.47 -9.52 -1.07
N TRP A 76 0.37 -8.90 -1.50
CA TRP A 76 -0.89 -9.56 -1.81
C TRP A 76 -0.72 -10.57 -2.94
N TRP A 77 -0.06 -10.17 -4.03
CA TRP A 77 0.23 -11.08 -5.14
C TRP A 77 1.03 -12.30 -4.69
N ALA A 78 2.09 -12.11 -3.89
CA ALA A 78 2.93 -13.19 -3.39
C ALA A 78 2.16 -14.18 -2.52
N VAL A 79 1.37 -13.68 -1.57
CA VAL A 79 0.51 -14.53 -0.72
C VAL A 79 -0.47 -15.34 -1.58
N LEU A 80 -1.12 -14.70 -2.55
CA LEU A 80 -2.07 -15.39 -3.40
C LEU A 80 -1.42 -16.42 -4.33
N SER A 81 -0.22 -16.15 -4.87
CA SER A 81 0.50 -17.13 -5.69
C SER A 81 1.01 -18.32 -4.88
N ASP A 82 1.31 -18.13 -3.60
CA ASP A 82 1.83 -19.18 -2.73
C ASP A 82 0.72 -20.08 -2.18
N TYR A 83 -0.42 -19.49 -1.82
CA TYR A 83 -1.49 -20.21 -1.10
C TYR A 83 -2.76 -20.47 -1.92
N VAL A 84 -3.06 -19.69 -2.95
CA VAL A 84 -4.24 -19.90 -3.81
C VAL A 84 -3.80 -20.62 -5.08
N THR A 85 -3.44 -21.89 -4.91
CA THR A 85 -2.92 -22.76 -5.98
C THR A 85 -3.87 -23.92 -6.28
N GLU A 86 -3.78 -24.48 -7.49
CA GLU A 86 -4.58 -25.66 -7.86
C GLU A 86 -4.30 -26.85 -6.94
N ARG A 87 -3.05 -26.97 -6.46
CA ARG A 87 -2.66 -27.98 -5.48
C ARG A 87 -3.45 -27.85 -4.16
N MET A 88 -3.70 -26.64 -3.69
CA MET A 88 -4.36 -26.38 -2.40
C MET A 88 -5.88 -26.27 -2.52
N MET A 89 -6.40 -25.81 -3.66
CA MET A 89 -7.81 -25.44 -3.82
C MET A 89 -8.52 -26.10 -5.02
N GLY A 90 -7.83 -26.96 -5.79
CA GLY A 90 -8.38 -27.62 -6.98
C GLY A 90 -8.63 -26.67 -8.15
N GLY A 91 -9.48 -27.09 -9.10
CA GLY A 91 -9.71 -26.36 -10.36
C GLY A 91 -10.27 -24.93 -10.22
N LYS A 92 -10.79 -24.55 -9.05
CA LYS A 92 -11.28 -23.19 -8.76
C LYS A 92 -10.19 -22.19 -8.38
N ALA A 93 -8.97 -22.65 -8.11
CA ALA A 93 -7.90 -21.82 -7.57
C ALA A 93 -7.57 -20.61 -8.47
N THR A 94 -7.45 -20.83 -9.78
CA THR A 94 -7.09 -19.77 -10.73
C THR A 94 -8.16 -18.67 -10.76
N PHE A 95 -9.44 -19.04 -10.81
CA PHE A 95 -10.55 -18.09 -10.75
C PHE A 95 -10.53 -17.27 -9.45
N LEU A 96 -10.40 -17.96 -8.31
CA LEU A 96 -10.38 -17.29 -7.00
C LEU A 96 -9.20 -16.34 -6.87
N ARG A 97 -8.01 -16.74 -7.32
CA ARG A 97 -6.80 -15.91 -7.30
C ARG A 97 -6.99 -14.63 -8.13
N LEU A 98 -7.55 -14.74 -9.33
CA LEU A 98 -7.81 -13.57 -10.18
C LEU A 98 -8.87 -12.64 -9.58
N LEU A 99 -9.93 -13.20 -9.01
CA LEU A 99 -10.96 -12.41 -8.32
C LEU A 99 -10.38 -11.65 -7.12
N LEU A 100 -9.58 -12.32 -6.28
CA LEU A 100 -8.91 -11.71 -5.13
C LEU A 100 -7.88 -10.65 -5.56
N GLN A 101 -7.15 -10.86 -6.66
CA GLN A 101 -6.25 -9.85 -7.22
C GLN A 101 -7.02 -8.62 -7.72
N LEU A 102 -8.17 -8.80 -8.39
CA LEU A 102 -9.03 -7.70 -8.84
C LEU A 102 -9.60 -6.90 -7.65
N ILE A 103 -10.08 -7.58 -6.61
CA ILE A 103 -10.57 -6.92 -5.39
C ILE A 103 -9.45 -6.10 -4.75
N GLY A 104 -8.26 -6.69 -4.60
CA GLY A 104 -7.08 -5.99 -4.09
C GLY A 104 -6.75 -4.74 -4.92
N PHE A 105 -6.76 -4.85 -6.26
CA PHE A 105 -6.55 -3.72 -7.15
C PHE A 105 -7.55 -2.57 -6.90
N ILE A 106 -8.85 -2.89 -6.86
CA ILE A 106 -9.92 -1.90 -6.64
C ILE A 106 -9.73 -1.19 -5.29
N ILE A 107 -9.41 -1.93 -4.23
CA ILE A 107 -9.17 -1.36 -2.89
C ILE A 107 -8.00 -0.37 -2.93
N LEU A 108 -6.88 -0.73 -3.57
CA LEU A 108 -5.71 0.14 -3.65
C LEU A 108 -5.98 1.41 -4.45
N VAL A 109 -6.70 1.30 -5.58
CA VAL A 109 -7.13 2.47 -6.37
C VAL A 109 -8.05 3.36 -5.53
N PHE A 110 -9.00 2.78 -4.81
CA PHE A 110 -9.88 3.53 -3.92
C PHE A 110 -9.08 4.28 -2.85
N TYR A 111 -8.13 3.62 -2.18
CA TYR A 111 -7.25 4.29 -1.20
C TYR A 111 -6.47 5.45 -1.81
N MET A 112 -5.92 5.29 -3.02
CA MET A 112 -5.19 6.37 -3.69
C MET A 112 -6.09 7.58 -4.00
N VAL A 113 -7.25 7.35 -4.61
CA VAL A 113 -8.19 8.43 -4.99
C VAL A 113 -8.75 9.12 -3.76
N TRP A 114 -9.19 8.34 -2.77
CA TRP A 114 -9.78 8.89 -1.56
C TRP A 114 -8.76 9.66 -0.72
N SER A 115 -7.51 9.18 -0.63
CA SER A 115 -6.44 9.92 0.06
C SER A 115 -6.12 11.24 -0.64
N PHE A 116 -6.11 11.27 -1.97
CA PHE A 116 -5.93 12.52 -2.71
C PHE A 116 -7.05 13.52 -2.39
N GLN A 117 -8.30 13.06 -2.35
CA GLN A 117 -9.43 13.89 -1.94
C GLN A 117 -9.33 14.38 -0.49
N ILE A 118 -8.86 13.57 0.45
CA ILE A 118 -8.69 13.99 1.86
C ILE A 118 -7.60 15.07 2.01
N LEU A 119 -6.52 14.98 1.23
CA LEU A 119 -5.37 15.87 1.39
C LEU A 119 -5.57 17.24 0.70
N TRP A 120 -6.36 17.29 -0.37
CA TRP A 120 -6.56 18.48 -1.21
C TRP A 120 -8.02 18.93 -1.40
N GLY A 121 -9.01 18.14 -0.98
CA GLY A 121 -10.42 18.54 -0.90
C GLY A 121 -10.76 19.07 0.49
#